data_AF-A0A0Q8N8H0-F1
#
_entry.id   AF-A0A0Q8N8H0-F1
#
_cell.length_a   1.000
_cell.length_b   1.000
_cell.length_c   1.000
_cell.angle_alpha   90.00
_cell.angle_beta   90.00
_cell.angle_gamma   90.00
#
_symmetry.space_group_name_H-M   'P 1'
#
loop_
_entity.id
_entity.type
_entity.pdbx_description
1 polymer ?
#
loop_
_entity_poly.entity_id
_entity_poly.type
_entity_poly.pdbx_seq_one_letter_code
_entity_poly.pdbx_strand_id
1 'polypeptide(L)'
;MKKYIYGLLFFFIFMSLSAQRYSSSLADYEAYKAFRGKPLSDKFSNIESVKVVYDLRKQKMYYFNSTLIPLHYDFVTNYLRYNYDLQIFNNENYSNTLKDRDFLLGNLNHIKGTDKWIFELAASDHMPIPLIERFFNLVIQSTFIGQNLKFYLNNPEQMEWFRLEQFKIPCVKSDYIFNEIKYQEVVSGSNVGILKQYKIKDLDKVKPNPDEIIVLDGTPDILPNVRGIIVNELQTPLSHLVLLGKNRKIPIMAYTLALKDENIKKLLSKKVELKIQVDTFFIKETDKKIVIKTNSKKKKLTIDNTITDLVDLSKIPKKGVNYIGSKAQNMSYLIAISKEIPFKTPEDAHAIPFYFYTKHIQKESISPLIKELLNSTKKDSTVWVNQQLKKIRDAIKKEPADPELISKLNVTFKNAKFKNFRFRSSTNAEDLDDFNGAGLYDSKTGILGDSIKTFEKAIKQVWASVWNEASYNERELFGIDQQNIAMGVLVHRSFPDELANGVVITKNIFRENFPGITVNIQKGENSVVKPEKGEICEQFVAYHLNSGTDDEDFDVDYTSNSNINNNEPLLSRKEMSRLFLVSRKIEEKMYRYWRKNLFHPVDIEFKIVGENRDLYIKQVRPFNN
;
A
#
# COMPACT_ATOMS: atom_id res chain seq x y z
N MET A 1 14.77 5.70 -76.54
CA MET A 1 14.43 6.50 -75.33
C MET A 1 13.26 5.87 -74.56
N LYS A 2 13.46 4.74 -73.86
CA LYS A 2 12.40 4.11 -73.04
C LYS A 2 12.94 3.07 -72.05
N LYS A 3 14.12 3.31 -71.45
CA LYS A 3 14.71 2.42 -70.44
C LYS A 3 15.47 3.11 -69.30
N TYR A 4 15.32 4.44 -69.14
CA TYR A 4 15.96 5.22 -68.06
C TYR A 4 14.99 6.07 -67.23
N ILE A 5 13.69 5.73 -67.21
CA ILE A 5 12.68 6.48 -66.42
C ILE A 5 12.09 5.64 -65.25
N TYR A 6 12.39 4.33 -65.18
CA TYR A 6 11.92 3.50 -64.07
C TYR A 6 12.94 3.33 -62.92
N GLY A 7 14.15 3.86 -63.06
CA GLY A 7 15.16 3.87 -61.98
C GLY A 7 15.07 5.05 -61.01
N LEU A 8 14.30 6.10 -61.37
CA LEU A 8 14.16 7.32 -60.56
C LEU A 8 12.86 7.37 -59.75
N LEU A 9 11.88 6.50 -60.04
CA LEU A 9 10.62 6.41 -59.30
C LEU A 9 10.63 5.40 -58.15
N PHE A 10 11.64 4.53 -58.08
CA PHE A 10 11.79 3.54 -56.99
C PHE A 10 12.67 4.03 -55.84
N PHE A 11 13.27 5.22 -55.95
CA PHE A 11 14.10 5.83 -54.91
C PHE A 11 13.37 6.91 -54.07
N PHE A 12 12.09 7.20 -54.36
CA PHE A 12 11.29 8.20 -53.63
C PHE A 12 10.17 7.62 -52.75
N ILE A 13 10.05 6.28 -52.62
CA ILE A 13 9.05 5.61 -51.75
C ILE A 13 9.73 4.81 -50.61
N PHE A 14 10.94 5.22 -50.23
CA PHE A 14 11.53 4.92 -48.92
C PHE A 14 12.07 6.21 -48.30
N MET A 15 11.32 7.31 -48.41
CA MET A 15 11.32 8.22 -47.26
C MET A 15 10.68 7.41 -46.14
N SER A 16 11.52 6.86 -45.28
CA SER A 16 11.13 6.55 -43.92
C SER A 16 10.29 7.73 -43.46
N LEU A 17 9.01 7.49 -43.18
CA LEU A 17 8.24 8.34 -42.29
C LEU A 17 8.99 8.28 -40.96
N SER A 18 10.06 9.06 -40.86
CA SER A 18 10.69 9.44 -39.61
C SER A 18 9.60 10.24 -38.91
N ALA A 19 8.74 9.54 -38.18
CA ALA A 19 7.76 10.17 -37.32
C ALA A 19 8.48 11.24 -36.52
N GLN A 20 8.04 12.49 -36.66
CA GLN A 20 8.66 13.63 -35.99
C GLN A 20 8.84 13.28 -34.51
N ARG A 21 10.10 13.29 -34.04
CA ARG A 21 10.44 12.81 -32.69
C ARG A 21 10.23 13.88 -31.63
N TYR A 22 10.21 15.15 -32.03
CA TYR A 22 9.95 16.29 -31.17
C TYR A 22 9.41 17.50 -31.94
N SER A 23 8.75 18.42 -31.23
CA SER A 23 8.24 19.69 -31.74
C SER A 23 8.61 20.84 -30.79
N SER A 24 8.67 22.07 -31.28
CA SER A 24 8.86 23.27 -30.43
C SER A 24 7.58 23.81 -29.81
N SER A 25 6.42 23.36 -30.29
CA SER A 25 5.10 23.75 -29.79
C SER A 25 4.07 22.63 -30.00
N LEU A 26 2.96 22.72 -29.27
CA LEU A 26 1.79 21.85 -29.42
C LEU A 26 0.57 22.69 -29.77
N ALA A 27 0.22 22.74 -31.06
CA ALA A 27 -0.83 23.62 -31.57
C ALA A 27 -2.27 23.17 -31.19
N ASP A 28 -2.46 21.88 -30.91
CA ASP A 28 -3.74 21.29 -30.54
C ASP A 28 -3.56 19.96 -29.78
N TYR A 29 -4.69 19.33 -29.42
CA TYR A 29 -4.68 18.04 -28.73
C TYR A 29 -4.16 16.88 -29.62
N GLU A 30 -4.31 16.93 -30.94
CA GLU A 30 -3.76 15.89 -31.84
C GLU A 30 -2.23 15.90 -31.81
N ALA A 31 -1.62 17.08 -31.81
CA ALA A 31 -0.18 17.25 -31.65
C ALA A 31 0.29 16.68 -30.30
N TYR A 32 -0.43 16.96 -29.20
CA TYR A 32 -0.14 16.37 -27.90
C TYR A 32 -0.23 14.83 -27.94
N LYS A 33 -1.30 14.27 -28.52
CA LYS A 33 -1.50 12.83 -28.65
C LYS A 33 -0.42 12.13 -29.48
N ALA A 34 0.21 12.82 -30.42
CA ALA A 34 1.32 12.27 -31.20
C ALA A 34 2.60 12.08 -30.37
N PHE A 35 2.78 12.89 -29.32
CA PHE A 35 3.97 12.84 -28.45
C PHE A 35 3.73 12.19 -27.09
N ARG A 36 2.47 11.98 -26.69
CA ARG A 36 2.15 11.42 -25.36
C ARG A 36 2.77 10.04 -25.14
N GLY A 37 3.00 9.74 -23.88
CA GLY A 37 3.37 8.42 -23.38
C GLY A 37 2.89 8.26 -21.95
N LYS A 38 3.54 7.36 -21.22
CA LYS A 38 3.27 7.17 -19.81
C LYS A 38 3.86 8.31 -18.96
N PRO A 39 3.20 8.68 -17.85
CA PRO A 39 3.80 9.56 -16.84
C PRO A 39 5.08 8.94 -16.25
N LEU A 40 5.82 9.74 -15.48
CA LEU A 40 7.09 9.34 -14.86
C LEU A 40 6.92 8.20 -13.83
N SER A 41 5.77 8.15 -13.15
CA SER A 41 5.40 7.12 -12.19
C SER A 41 3.95 6.70 -12.39
N ASP A 42 3.62 5.47 -12.00
CA ASP A 42 2.26 4.92 -12.08
C ASP A 42 1.41 5.30 -10.85
N LYS A 43 1.77 6.38 -10.13
CA LYS A 43 1.09 6.83 -8.89
C LYS A 43 -0.35 7.29 -9.11
N PHE A 44 -0.67 7.72 -10.33
CA PHE A 44 -2.00 8.10 -10.75
C PHE A 44 -2.43 7.25 -11.94
N SER A 45 -3.56 6.57 -11.80
CA SER A 45 -4.21 5.94 -12.94
C SER A 45 -4.82 6.99 -13.87
N ASN A 46 -5.01 6.62 -15.14
CA ASN A 46 -5.71 7.45 -16.13
C ASN A 46 -5.03 8.77 -16.52
N ILE A 47 -3.71 8.90 -16.32
CA ILE A 47 -2.89 10.03 -16.79
C ILE A 47 -2.14 9.67 -18.07
N GLU A 48 -2.11 10.60 -19.01
CA GLU A 48 -1.17 10.62 -20.14
C GLU A 48 -0.21 11.80 -19.99
N SER A 49 1.01 11.68 -20.52
CA SER A 49 2.07 12.68 -20.31
C SER A 49 2.90 12.94 -21.56
N VAL A 50 3.26 14.20 -21.79
CA VAL A 50 4.28 14.61 -22.75
C VAL A 50 5.45 15.25 -21.98
N LYS A 51 6.65 14.72 -22.19
CA LYS A 51 7.87 15.27 -21.61
C LYS A 51 8.35 16.49 -22.38
N VAL A 52 8.89 17.44 -21.63
CA VAL A 52 9.30 18.75 -22.11
C VAL A 52 10.72 19.05 -21.66
N VAL A 53 11.54 19.56 -22.59
CA VAL A 53 12.87 20.12 -22.32
C VAL A 53 12.90 21.55 -22.86
N TYR A 54 13.37 22.48 -22.04
CA TYR A 54 13.79 23.80 -22.50
C TYR A 54 15.32 23.91 -22.43
N ASP A 55 15.96 24.12 -23.59
CA ASP A 55 17.40 24.33 -23.71
C ASP A 55 17.72 25.80 -23.38
N LEU A 56 18.38 26.03 -22.25
CA LEU A 56 18.69 27.37 -21.74
C LEU A 56 19.68 28.12 -22.65
N ARG A 57 20.63 27.39 -23.26
CA ARG A 57 21.68 27.96 -24.10
C ARG A 57 21.12 28.39 -25.46
N LYS A 58 20.28 27.56 -26.08
CA LYS A 58 19.66 27.83 -27.39
C LYS A 58 18.32 28.56 -27.30
N GLN A 59 17.79 28.74 -26.08
CA GLN A 59 16.47 29.30 -25.81
C GLN A 59 15.36 28.62 -26.62
N LYS A 60 15.38 27.28 -26.65
CA LYS A 60 14.49 26.50 -27.50
C LYS A 60 13.72 25.44 -26.70
N MET A 61 12.42 25.36 -26.98
CA MET A 61 11.50 24.39 -26.39
C MET A 61 11.47 23.10 -27.22
N TYR A 62 11.34 21.96 -26.53
CA TYR A 62 11.20 20.64 -27.12
C TYR A 62 10.15 19.81 -26.37
N TYR A 63 9.07 19.48 -27.05
CA TYR A 63 8.08 18.46 -26.68
C TYR A 63 8.41 17.20 -27.45
N PHE A 64 8.60 16.06 -26.81
CA PHE A 64 9.11 14.87 -27.49
C PHE A 64 8.31 13.61 -27.20
N ASN A 65 8.44 12.64 -28.12
CA ASN A 65 7.67 11.40 -28.08
C ASN A 65 8.03 10.58 -26.85
N SER A 66 7.16 10.65 -25.84
CA SER A 66 7.36 10.09 -24.50
C SER A 66 7.08 8.59 -24.43
N THR A 67 6.50 8.03 -25.49
CA THR A 67 6.37 6.57 -25.67
C THR A 67 7.69 5.95 -26.10
N LEU A 68 8.43 6.65 -26.97
CA LEU A 68 9.69 6.16 -27.53
C LEU A 68 10.93 6.58 -26.74
N ILE A 69 10.87 7.74 -26.09
CA ILE A 69 11.98 8.35 -25.36
C ILE A 69 11.51 8.53 -23.91
N PRO A 70 11.76 7.54 -23.04
CA PRO A 70 11.16 7.52 -21.71
C PRO A 70 11.79 8.52 -20.74
N LEU A 71 13.05 8.92 -20.93
CA LEU A 71 13.79 9.79 -20.02
C LEU A 71 14.25 11.08 -20.69
N HIS A 72 14.29 12.19 -19.94
CA HIS A 72 14.85 13.46 -20.43
C HIS A 72 16.34 13.34 -20.79
N TYR A 73 17.10 12.56 -20.01
CA TYR A 73 18.51 12.28 -20.30
C TYR A 73 18.69 11.65 -21.69
N ASP A 74 17.90 10.62 -22.02
CA ASP A 74 17.95 9.96 -23.32
C ASP A 74 17.62 10.94 -24.46
N PHE A 75 16.73 11.89 -24.23
CA PHE A 75 16.41 12.92 -25.22
C PHE A 75 17.60 13.85 -25.47
N VAL A 76 18.18 14.43 -24.42
CA VAL A 76 19.26 15.42 -24.59
C VAL A 76 20.53 14.79 -25.15
N THR A 77 20.83 13.56 -24.78
CA THR A 77 22.00 12.82 -25.28
C THR A 77 21.83 12.46 -26.76
N ASN A 78 20.69 11.87 -27.13
CA ASN A 78 20.49 11.36 -28.49
C ASN A 78 20.12 12.46 -29.51
N TYR A 79 19.49 13.56 -29.08
CA TYR A 79 18.94 14.57 -30.00
C TYR A 79 19.55 15.96 -29.84
N LEU A 80 20.04 16.33 -28.64
CA LEU A 80 20.66 17.63 -28.39
C LEU A 80 22.18 17.59 -28.32
N ARG A 81 22.79 16.39 -28.45
CA ARG A 81 24.24 16.14 -28.36
C ARG A 81 24.83 16.52 -27.00
N TYR A 82 24.10 16.25 -25.93
CA TYR A 82 24.64 16.31 -24.57
C TYR A 82 25.62 15.14 -24.38
N ASN A 83 26.83 15.41 -23.87
CA ASN A 83 27.95 14.47 -23.88
C ASN A 83 28.40 14.03 -22.47
N TYR A 84 27.71 14.46 -21.41
CA TYR A 84 28.03 14.06 -20.04
C TYR A 84 27.17 12.88 -19.60
N ASP A 85 27.60 12.16 -18.57
CA ASP A 85 26.89 11.01 -18.05
C ASP A 85 25.61 11.38 -17.28
N LEU A 86 24.82 10.36 -16.93
CA LEU A 86 23.55 10.52 -16.23
C LEU A 86 23.71 11.16 -14.85
N GLN A 87 24.80 10.87 -14.14
CA GLN A 87 25.00 11.40 -12.79
C GLN A 87 25.28 12.90 -12.84
N ILE A 88 26.15 13.35 -13.76
CA ILE A 88 26.39 14.77 -14.03
C ILE A 88 25.09 15.43 -14.48
N PHE A 89 24.39 14.84 -15.45
CA PHE A 89 23.10 15.35 -15.92
C PHE A 89 22.13 15.59 -14.77
N ASN A 90 21.98 14.61 -13.88
CA ASN A 90 21.06 14.70 -12.75
C ASN A 90 21.50 15.79 -11.77
N ASN A 91 22.77 15.80 -11.39
CA ASN A 91 23.33 16.78 -10.46
C ASN A 91 23.17 18.22 -10.97
N GLU A 92 23.36 18.45 -12.26
CA GLU A 92 23.28 19.76 -12.89
C GLU A 92 21.84 20.19 -13.16
N ASN A 93 21.06 19.32 -13.81
CA ASN A 93 19.75 19.69 -14.38
C ASN A 93 18.56 19.45 -13.44
N TYR A 94 18.78 18.90 -12.25
CA TYR A 94 17.80 18.88 -11.15
C TYR A 94 18.25 19.72 -9.93
N SER A 95 19.31 20.52 -10.07
CA SER A 95 19.90 21.36 -9.01
C SER A 95 19.06 22.57 -8.55
N ASN A 96 19.33 23.14 -7.38
CA ASN A 96 18.62 24.34 -6.92
C ASN A 96 19.10 25.68 -7.50
N THR A 97 19.91 25.68 -8.58
CA THR A 97 20.54 26.87 -9.14
C THR A 97 20.40 26.94 -10.66
N LEU A 98 20.34 28.16 -11.20
CA LEU A 98 20.41 28.37 -12.65
C LEU A 98 21.79 28.08 -13.20
N LYS A 99 22.85 28.33 -12.42
CA LYS A 99 24.24 28.31 -12.91
C LYS A 99 24.65 26.94 -13.45
N ASP A 100 24.14 25.89 -12.83
CA ASP A 100 24.53 24.52 -13.14
C ASP A 100 23.62 23.89 -14.20
N ARG A 101 22.49 24.52 -14.53
CA ARG A 101 21.48 23.96 -15.44
C ARG A 101 21.78 24.29 -16.89
N ASP A 102 21.80 23.26 -17.73
CA ASP A 102 21.72 23.39 -19.19
C ASP A 102 20.27 23.34 -19.69
N PHE A 103 19.41 22.64 -18.95
CA PHE A 103 18.05 22.34 -19.32
C PHE A 103 17.06 22.61 -18.18
N LEU A 104 15.85 23.03 -18.54
CA LEU A 104 14.68 22.95 -17.66
C LEU A 104 13.86 21.74 -18.10
N LEU A 105 13.51 20.87 -17.15
CA LEU A 105 12.94 19.55 -17.41
C LEU A 105 11.54 19.45 -16.79
N GLY A 106 10.55 19.04 -17.57
CA GLY A 106 9.17 19.00 -17.08
C GLY A 106 8.31 17.97 -17.79
N ASN A 107 7.11 17.78 -17.25
CA ASN A 107 6.11 16.85 -17.75
C ASN A 107 4.77 17.56 -17.86
N LEU A 108 4.11 17.41 -19.01
CA LEU A 108 2.80 17.95 -19.31
C LEU A 108 1.78 16.83 -19.25
N ASN A 109 1.10 16.75 -18.10
CA ASN A 109 0.16 15.69 -17.76
C ASN A 109 -1.27 16.11 -18.09
N HIS A 110 -2.04 15.15 -18.59
CA HIS A 110 -3.46 15.30 -18.86
C HIS A 110 -4.24 14.18 -18.18
N ILE A 111 -5.29 14.54 -17.45
CA ILE A 111 -6.21 13.58 -16.85
C ILE A 111 -7.22 13.17 -17.92
N LYS A 112 -7.09 11.93 -18.43
CA LYS A 112 -7.88 11.45 -19.57
C LYS A 112 -9.39 11.59 -19.31
N GLY A 113 -10.10 12.19 -20.27
CA GLY A 113 -11.56 12.38 -20.19
C GLY A 113 -11.99 13.59 -19.36
N THR A 114 -11.07 14.51 -19.06
CA THR A 114 -11.34 15.81 -18.42
C THR A 114 -10.69 16.92 -19.26
N ASP A 115 -10.87 18.17 -18.85
CA ASP A 115 -10.17 19.35 -19.37
C ASP A 115 -9.02 19.81 -18.45
N LYS A 116 -8.60 18.97 -17.51
CA LYS A 116 -7.58 19.30 -16.51
C LYS A 116 -6.17 18.99 -17.01
N TRP A 117 -5.33 20.03 -17.00
CA TRP A 117 -3.95 19.98 -17.46
C TRP A 117 -2.97 20.41 -16.39
N ILE A 118 -1.88 19.66 -16.26
CA ILE A 118 -0.95 19.81 -15.15
C ILE A 118 0.47 19.84 -15.69
N PHE A 119 1.23 20.83 -15.24
CA PHE A 119 2.67 20.87 -15.38
C PHE A 119 3.32 20.37 -14.10
N GLU A 120 4.17 19.35 -14.23
CA GLU A 120 4.82 18.66 -13.12
C GLU A 120 6.33 18.54 -13.39
N LEU A 121 7.14 18.85 -12.38
CA LEU A 121 8.57 18.53 -12.37
C LEU A 121 8.79 17.15 -11.74
N ALA A 122 9.94 16.53 -11.95
CA ALA A 122 10.31 15.39 -11.12
C ALA A 122 10.30 15.83 -9.63
N ALA A 123 9.83 14.98 -8.71
CA ALA A 123 9.78 15.37 -7.29
C ALA A 123 11.17 15.69 -6.70
N SER A 124 12.21 15.14 -7.32
CA SER A 124 13.63 15.36 -7.06
C SER A 124 14.23 16.56 -7.82
N ASP A 125 13.41 17.32 -8.52
CA ASP A 125 13.85 18.55 -9.19
C ASP A 125 13.76 19.73 -8.20
N HIS A 126 14.91 20.23 -7.75
CA HIS A 126 14.99 21.35 -6.82
C HIS A 126 14.95 22.72 -7.51
N MET A 127 14.37 22.81 -8.72
CA MET A 127 14.30 24.04 -9.51
C MET A 127 13.79 25.24 -8.68
N PRO A 128 14.51 26.36 -8.63
CA PRO A 128 14.08 27.52 -7.87
C PRO A 128 12.85 28.20 -8.50
N ILE A 129 11.99 28.80 -7.68
CA ILE A 129 10.70 29.41 -8.09
C ILE A 129 10.82 30.29 -9.36
N PRO A 130 11.78 31.22 -9.50
CA PRO A 130 11.87 32.05 -10.70
C PRO A 130 12.05 31.26 -12.00
N LEU A 131 12.74 30.10 -11.95
CA LEU A 131 12.88 29.22 -13.10
C LEU A 131 11.62 28.39 -13.34
N ILE A 132 10.95 27.93 -12.29
CA ILE A 132 9.65 27.25 -12.40
C ILE A 132 8.66 28.17 -13.11
N GLU A 133 8.51 29.41 -12.64
CA GLU A 133 7.59 30.39 -13.21
C GLU A 133 7.95 30.73 -14.67
N ARG A 134 9.24 30.91 -14.96
CA ARG A 134 9.71 31.13 -16.34
C ARG A 134 9.34 29.95 -17.24
N PHE A 135 9.60 28.72 -16.79
CA PHE A 135 9.36 27.53 -17.58
C PHE A 135 7.87 27.31 -17.81
N PHE A 136 7.06 27.44 -16.76
CA PHE A 136 5.61 27.37 -16.81
C PHE A 136 5.03 28.35 -17.83
N ASN A 137 5.48 29.61 -17.82
CA ASN A 137 5.03 30.62 -18.78
C ASN A 137 5.45 30.30 -20.23
N LEU A 138 6.66 29.76 -20.43
CA LEU A 138 7.09 29.30 -21.75
C LEU A 138 6.21 28.15 -22.26
N VAL A 139 5.78 27.24 -21.39
CA VAL A 139 4.86 26.15 -21.75
C VAL A 139 3.46 26.68 -22.09
N ILE A 140 2.94 27.66 -21.34
CA ILE A 140 1.67 28.33 -21.67
C ILE A 140 1.73 28.95 -23.08
N GLN A 141 2.82 29.61 -23.42
CA GLN A 141 2.97 30.31 -24.70
C GLN A 141 3.16 29.37 -25.90
N SER A 142 3.61 28.14 -25.67
CA SER A 142 3.95 27.19 -26.73
C SER A 142 3.00 25.98 -26.81
N THR A 143 1.88 26.00 -26.08
CA THR A 143 0.86 24.94 -26.11
C THR A 143 -0.56 25.49 -26.22
N PHE A 144 -1.45 24.72 -26.85
CA PHE A 144 -2.88 25.02 -26.96
C PHE A 144 -3.62 25.08 -25.60
N ILE A 145 -3.00 24.55 -24.54
CA ILE A 145 -3.58 24.45 -23.20
C ILE A 145 -3.75 25.84 -22.59
N GLY A 146 -2.77 26.73 -22.83
CA GLY A 146 -2.79 28.10 -22.34
C GLY A 146 -3.08 28.21 -20.84
N GLN A 147 -4.03 29.08 -20.49
CA GLN A 147 -4.36 29.42 -19.09
C GLN A 147 -5.03 28.29 -18.28
N ASN A 148 -5.43 27.20 -18.93
CA ASN A 148 -5.98 26.02 -18.26
C ASN A 148 -4.89 25.21 -17.54
N LEU A 149 -3.62 25.42 -17.87
CA LEU A 149 -2.50 24.74 -17.22
C LEU A 149 -2.39 25.14 -15.75
N LYS A 150 -2.13 24.16 -14.89
CA LYS A 150 -1.83 24.36 -13.46
C LYS A 150 -0.49 23.73 -13.09
N PHE A 151 0.24 24.33 -12.17
CA PHE A 151 1.47 23.77 -11.64
C PHE A 151 1.17 22.83 -10.46
N TYR A 152 1.59 21.57 -10.54
CA TYR A 152 1.33 20.60 -9.48
C TYR A 152 2.43 20.59 -8.42
N LEU A 153 2.02 20.79 -7.18
CA LEU A 153 2.86 20.77 -5.99
C LEU A 153 3.06 19.32 -5.54
N ASN A 154 4.10 18.65 -6.04
CA ASN A 154 4.29 17.22 -5.84
C ASN A 154 5.25 16.85 -4.70
N ASN A 155 5.90 17.82 -4.06
CA ASN A 155 6.84 17.57 -2.97
C ASN A 155 6.63 18.55 -1.77
N PRO A 156 7.21 18.26 -0.59
CA PRO A 156 7.03 19.08 0.62
C PRO A 156 7.55 20.52 0.49
N GLU A 157 8.62 20.74 -0.27
CA GLU A 157 9.24 22.06 -0.43
C GLU A 157 8.33 22.99 -1.24
N GLN A 158 7.79 22.51 -2.36
CA GLN A 158 6.82 23.26 -3.17
C GLN A 158 5.54 23.57 -2.39
N MET A 159 5.06 22.63 -1.57
CA MET A 159 3.91 22.83 -0.69
C MET A 159 4.15 23.96 0.32
N GLU A 160 5.36 24.03 0.90
CA GLU A 160 5.73 25.09 1.84
C GLU A 160 5.85 26.45 1.14
N TRP A 161 6.48 26.52 -0.03
CA TRP A 161 6.55 27.74 -0.84
C TRP A 161 5.16 28.28 -1.21
N PHE A 162 4.24 27.38 -1.54
CA PHE A 162 2.84 27.73 -1.80
C PHE A 162 2.14 28.29 -0.55
N ARG A 163 2.34 27.67 0.61
CA ARG A 163 1.80 28.14 1.89
C ARG A 163 2.32 29.53 2.27
N LEU A 164 3.56 29.83 1.89
CA LEU A 164 4.21 31.13 2.07
C LEU A 164 3.88 32.13 0.94
N GLU A 165 2.93 31.82 0.06
CA GLU A 165 2.46 32.68 -1.03
C GLU A 165 3.58 33.12 -2.00
N GLN A 166 4.60 32.28 -2.20
CA GLN A 166 5.78 32.65 -3.01
C GLN A 166 5.56 32.47 -4.52
N PHE A 167 4.58 31.67 -4.94
CA PHE A 167 4.27 31.44 -6.36
C PHE A 167 3.36 32.51 -6.94
N LYS A 168 3.66 32.95 -8.17
CA LYS A 168 2.85 33.86 -9.00
C LYS A 168 2.13 33.15 -10.14
N ILE A 169 2.22 31.82 -10.16
CA ILE A 169 1.55 30.94 -11.14
C ILE A 169 0.43 30.15 -10.45
N PRO A 170 -0.59 29.70 -11.20
CA PRO A 170 -1.68 28.93 -10.60
C PRO A 170 -1.21 27.53 -10.19
N CYS A 171 -1.14 27.27 -8.89
CA CYS A 171 -0.72 25.98 -8.33
C CYS A 171 -1.93 25.14 -7.90
N VAL A 172 -1.75 23.82 -7.92
CA VAL A 172 -2.73 22.83 -7.45
C VAL A 172 -2.05 21.75 -6.61
N LYS A 173 -2.80 21.18 -5.67
CA LYS A 173 -2.38 20.05 -4.84
C LYS A 173 -2.90 18.73 -5.42
N SER A 174 -2.62 17.63 -4.73
CA SER A 174 -2.95 16.27 -5.18
C SER A 174 -4.45 16.01 -5.33
N ASP A 175 -5.30 16.72 -4.57
CA ASP A 175 -6.76 16.62 -4.65
C ASP A 175 -7.32 17.05 -6.02
N TYR A 176 -6.66 17.98 -6.72
CA TYR A 176 -7.04 18.39 -8.07
C TYR A 176 -6.99 17.22 -9.08
N ILE A 177 -6.07 16.28 -8.86
CA ILE A 177 -5.90 15.04 -9.63
C ILE A 177 -6.78 13.93 -9.07
N PHE A 178 -6.65 13.66 -7.78
CA PHE A 178 -7.23 12.49 -7.13
C PHE A 178 -8.76 12.47 -7.24
N ASN A 179 -9.41 13.65 -7.18
CA ASN A 179 -10.86 13.78 -7.31
C ASN A 179 -11.40 13.39 -8.71
N GLU A 180 -10.55 13.32 -9.74
CA GLU A 180 -10.94 12.88 -11.08
C GLU A 180 -10.69 11.39 -11.35
N ILE A 181 -10.00 10.70 -10.43
CA ILE A 181 -9.65 9.29 -10.63
C ILE A 181 -10.92 8.44 -10.54
N LYS A 182 -11.31 7.89 -11.69
CA LYS A 182 -12.47 7.00 -11.80
C LYS A 182 -12.10 5.53 -11.70
N TYR A 183 -10.86 5.19 -12.02
CA TYR A 183 -10.36 3.83 -12.10
C TYR A 183 -9.02 3.74 -11.37
N GLN A 184 -8.81 2.68 -10.62
CA GLN A 184 -7.53 2.34 -10.01
C GLN A 184 -7.34 0.82 -10.02
N GLU A 185 -6.16 0.39 -10.46
CA GLU A 185 -5.71 -0.99 -10.30
C GLU A 185 -5.37 -1.24 -8.83
N VAL A 186 -5.97 -2.27 -8.24
CA VAL A 186 -5.73 -2.68 -6.85
C VAL A 186 -4.92 -3.96 -6.83
N VAL A 187 -5.37 -4.96 -7.60
CA VAL A 187 -4.65 -6.19 -7.90
C VAL A 187 -4.88 -6.55 -9.36
N SER A 188 -3.84 -6.43 -10.17
CA SER A 188 -3.86 -6.82 -11.58
C SER A 188 -4.07 -8.31 -11.76
N GLY A 189 -4.57 -8.71 -12.93
CA GLY A 189 -4.79 -10.11 -13.25
C GLY A 189 -5.97 -10.31 -14.19
N SER A 190 -6.25 -11.57 -14.50
CA SER A 190 -7.40 -11.94 -15.29
C SER A 190 -8.09 -13.18 -14.75
N ASN A 191 -9.41 -13.17 -14.74
CA ASN A 191 -10.20 -14.28 -14.28
C ASN A 191 -11.55 -14.38 -14.97
N VAL A 192 -12.15 -15.56 -14.90
CA VAL A 192 -13.51 -15.85 -15.41
C VAL A 192 -14.42 -16.17 -14.24
N GLY A 193 -15.63 -15.62 -14.24
CA GLY A 193 -16.66 -15.87 -13.24
C GLY A 193 -18.02 -15.31 -13.63
N ILE A 194 -19.04 -15.56 -12.80
CA ILE A 194 -20.39 -15.01 -12.98
C ILE A 194 -20.43 -13.60 -12.36
N LEU A 195 -20.77 -12.58 -13.16
CA LEU A 195 -20.83 -11.21 -12.67
C LEU A 195 -22.08 -10.99 -11.81
N LYS A 196 -21.90 -10.62 -10.54
CA LYS A 196 -23.02 -10.26 -9.65
C LYS A 196 -22.76 -8.98 -8.88
N GLN A 197 -23.83 -8.34 -8.44
CA GLN A 197 -23.76 -7.13 -7.63
C GLN A 197 -24.26 -7.41 -6.22
N TYR A 198 -23.53 -6.92 -5.23
CA TYR A 198 -23.89 -7.02 -3.82
C TYR A 198 -23.73 -5.65 -3.15
N LYS A 199 -24.52 -5.40 -2.11
CA LYS A 199 -24.26 -4.30 -1.18
C LYS A 199 -23.42 -4.83 -0.02
N ILE A 200 -22.47 -4.04 0.47
CA ILE A 200 -21.59 -4.46 1.59
C ILE A 200 -22.40 -4.90 2.79
N LYS A 201 -23.42 -4.12 3.17
CA LYS A 201 -24.29 -4.41 4.31
C LYS A 201 -25.02 -5.75 4.22
N ASP A 202 -25.13 -6.31 3.01
CA ASP A 202 -25.81 -7.57 2.75
C ASP A 202 -24.83 -8.76 2.73
N LEU A 203 -23.51 -8.53 2.67
CA LEU A 203 -22.48 -9.59 2.66
C LEU A 203 -22.46 -10.44 3.92
N ASP A 204 -22.93 -9.90 5.05
CA ASP A 204 -23.09 -10.64 6.31
C ASP A 204 -24.25 -11.66 6.25
N LYS A 205 -25.22 -11.42 5.35
CA LYS A 205 -26.42 -12.26 5.20
C LYS A 205 -26.36 -13.16 3.97
N VAL A 206 -25.80 -12.64 2.88
CA VAL A 206 -25.71 -13.31 1.59
C VAL A 206 -24.25 -13.35 1.17
N LYS A 207 -23.64 -14.53 1.22
CA LYS A 207 -22.26 -14.70 0.79
C LYS A 207 -22.20 -14.92 -0.73
N PRO A 208 -21.33 -14.20 -1.44
CA PRO A 208 -21.00 -14.50 -2.83
C PRO A 208 -20.44 -15.91 -3.00
N ASN A 209 -20.67 -16.50 -4.17
CA ASN A 209 -20.16 -17.82 -4.49
C ASN A 209 -18.71 -17.78 -4.99
N PRO A 210 -17.92 -18.87 -4.79
CA PRO A 210 -16.52 -18.93 -5.23
C PRO A 210 -16.27 -18.81 -6.74
N ASP A 211 -17.30 -18.96 -7.56
CA ASP A 211 -17.28 -18.84 -9.02
C ASP A 211 -17.72 -17.46 -9.53
N GLU A 212 -18.04 -16.52 -8.63
CA GLU A 212 -18.53 -15.19 -8.97
C GLU A 212 -17.41 -14.14 -9.10
N ILE A 213 -17.64 -13.12 -9.92
CA ILE A 213 -16.94 -11.83 -9.89
C ILE A 213 -17.95 -10.82 -9.36
N ILE A 214 -17.61 -10.08 -8.31
CA ILE A 214 -18.59 -9.23 -7.62
C ILE A 214 -18.34 -7.73 -7.82
N VAL A 215 -19.43 -6.98 -7.94
CA VAL A 215 -19.46 -5.51 -7.88
C VAL A 215 -20.02 -5.10 -6.51
N LEU A 216 -19.29 -4.23 -5.81
CA LEU A 216 -19.61 -3.76 -4.46
C LEU A 216 -19.79 -2.25 -4.40
N ASP A 217 -20.65 -1.80 -3.48
CA ASP A 217 -20.95 -0.38 -3.21
C ASP A 217 -20.06 0.26 -2.13
N GLY A 218 -18.89 -0.34 -1.88
CA GLY A 218 -17.77 0.24 -1.16
C GLY A 218 -16.64 -0.78 -0.98
N THR A 219 -15.84 -0.60 0.08
CA THR A 219 -14.76 -1.53 0.46
C THR A 219 -15.22 -2.60 1.46
N PRO A 220 -15.16 -3.91 1.13
CA PRO A 220 -15.58 -4.95 2.07
C PRO A 220 -14.58 -5.11 3.23
N ASP A 221 -15.10 -5.30 4.44
CA ASP A 221 -14.28 -5.48 5.64
C ASP A 221 -13.45 -6.78 5.64
N ILE A 222 -14.02 -7.81 5.02
CA ILE A 222 -13.46 -9.15 4.88
C ILE A 222 -13.51 -9.50 3.40
N LEU A 223 -12.39 -10.00 2.86
CA LEU A 223 -12.31 -10.36 1.45
C LEU A 223 -13.21 -11.57 1.14
N PRO A 224 -14.28 -11.42 0.34
CA PRO A 224 -15.14 -12.55 -0.01
C PRO A 224 -14.37 -13.60 -0.82
N ASN A 225 -14.73 -14.88 -0.68
CA ASN A 225 -14.12 -15.94 -1.47
C ASN A 225 -14.74 -15.95 -2.87
N VAL A 226 -14.16 -15.20 -3.80
CA VAL A 226 -14.66 -14.95 -5.16
C VAL A 226 -13.52 -14.92 -6.18
N ARG A 227 -13.87 -14.88 -7.47
CA ARG A 227 -12.91 -14.84 -8.60
C ARG A 227 -12.36 -13.46 -8.90
N GLY A 228 -13.06 -12.40 -8.48
CA GLY A 228 -12.62 -11.02 -8.69
C GLY A 228 -13.58 -10.03 -8.05
N ILE A 229 -13.10 -8.81 -7.81
CA ILE A 229 -13.85 -7.76 -7.10
C ILE A 229 -13.73 -6.42 -7.83
N ILE A 230 -14.86 -5.75 -7.98
CA ILE A 230 -14.99 -4.38 -8.47
C ILE A 230 -15.62 -3.57 -7.34
N VAL A 231 -14.86 -2.66 -6.72
CA VAL A 231 -15.39 -1.73 -5.71
C VAL A 231 -15.63 -0.36 -6.34
N ASN A 232 -16.58 0.42 -5.84
CA ASN A 232 -16.84 1.79 -6.34
C ASN A 232 -16.10 2.90 -5.56
N GLU A 233 -15.16 2.52 -4.68
CA GLU A 233 -14.37 3.44 -3.87
C GLU A 233 -12.89 3.21 -4.13
N LEU A 234 -12.11 4.28 -4.30
CA LEU A 234 -10.66 4.21 -4.45
C LEU A 234 -10.04 3.60 -3.20
N GLN A 235 -8.93 2.88 -3.38
CA GLN A 235 -8.26 2.14 -2.32
C GLN A 235 -6.93 2.80 -1.97
N THR A 236 -6.57 2.73 -0.69
CA THR A 236 -5.18 2.98 -0.30
C THR A 236 -4.32 1.78 -0.73
N PRO A 237 -3.15 1.98 -1.35
CA PRO A 237 -2.30 0.88 -1.84
C PRO A 237 -1.85 -0.10 -0.77
N LEU A 238 -1.88 0.32 0.51
CA LEU A 238 -1.48 -0.47 1.67
C LEU A 238 -2.69 -0.98 2.49
N SER A 239 -3.90 -0.92 1.94
CA SER A 239 -5.11 -1.45 2.58
C SER A 239 -5.05 -2.97 2.75
N HIS A 240 -5.82 -3.49 3.71
CA HIS A 240 -5.96 -4.95 3.88
C HIS A 240 -6.55 -5.62 2.64
N LEU A 241 -7.41 -4.92 1.89
CA LEU A 241 -7.98 -5.43 0.63
C LEU A 241 -6.88 -5.72 -0.39
N VAL A 242 -5.94 -4.79 -0.58
CA VAL A 242 -4.80 -4.97 -1.51
C VAL A 242 -3.94 -6.16 -1.07
N LEU A 243 -3.55 -6.21 0.21
CA LEU A 243 -2.66 -7.25 0.73
C LEU A 243 -3.27 -8.65 0.63
N LEU A 244 -4.54 -8.81 1.03
CA LEU A 244 -5.25 -10.09 0.94
C LEU A 244 -5.55 -10.46 -0.51
N GLY A 245 -5.89 -9.49 -1.36
CA GLY A 245 -6.12 -9.70 -2.79
C GLY A 245 -4.89 -10.24 -3.51
N LYS A 246 -3.71 -9.65 -3.26
CA LYS A 246 -2.42 -10.14 -3.77
C LYS A 246 -2.14 -11.55 -3.30
N ASN A 247 -2.33 -11.82 -2.00
CA ASN A 247 -2.10 -13.15 -1.43
C ASN A 247 -3.00 -14.23 -2.07
N ARG A 248 -4.28 -13.91 -2.32
CA ARG A 248 -5.22 -14.82 -3.00
C ARG A 248 -5.04 -14.87 -4.53
N LYS A 249 -4.26 -13.96 -5.11
CA LYS A 249 -4.04 -13.81 -6.56
C LYS A 249 -5.35 -13.65 -7.33
N ILE A 250 -6.26 -12.85 -6.78
CA ILE A 250 -7.54 -12.52 -7.44
C ILE A 250 -7.49 -11.08 -7.99
N PRO A 251 -8.02 -10.83 -9.20
CA PRO A 251 -8.10 -9.48 -9.75
C PRO A 251 -9.05 -8.59 -8.93
N ILE A 252 -8.57 -7.42 -8.52
CA ILE A 252 -9.34 -6.39 -7.81
C ILE A 252 -9.11 -5.03 -8.47
N MET A 253 -10.18 -4.27 -8.70
CA MET A 253 -10.10 -2.86 -9.14
C MET A 253 -11.06 -1.99 -8.35
N ALA A 254 -10.71 -0.72 -8.21
CA ALA A 254 -11.67 0.33 -7.90
C ALA A 254 -12.13 0.99 -9.20
N TYR A 255 -13.45 1.07 -9.37
CA TYR A 255 -14.08 1.78 -10.47
C TYR A 255 -15.29 2.56 -9.95
N THR A 256 -15.15 3.87 -9.76
CA THR A 256 -16.12 4.70 -9.04
C THR A 256 -17.49 4.77 -9.72
N LEU A 257 -17.54 4.47 -11.02
CA LEU A 257 -18.76 4.42 -11.82
C LEU A 257 -19.35 3.01 -11.96
N ALA A 258 -18.77 1.98 -11.33
CA ALA A 258 -19.14 0.57 -11.55
C ALA A 258 -20.64 0.29 -11.41
N LEU A 259 -21.32 0.92 -10.44
CA LEU A 259 -22.76 0.74 -10.21
C LEU A 259 -23.65 1.47 -11.24
N LYS A 260 -23.10 2.47 -11.93
CA LYS A 260 -23.80 3.30 -12.91
C LYS A 260 -23.47 2.93 -14.36
N ASP A 261 -22.40 2.17 -14.58
CA ASP A 261 -21.92 1.78 -15.91
C ASP A 261 -22.89 0.82 -16.62
N GLU A 262 -23.37 1.24 -17.79
CA GLU A 262 -24.36 0.49 -18.58
C GLU A 262 -23.80 -0.82 -19.18
N ASN A 263 -22.49 -0.89 -19.44
CA ASN A 263 -21.86 -2.13 -19.91
C ASN A 263 -21.80 -3.17 -18.79
N ILE A 264 -21.41 -2.76 -17.57
CA ILE A 264 -21.43 -3.64 -16.40
C ILE A 264 -22.86 -4.11 -16.11
N LYS A 265 -23.86 -3.22 -16.14
CA LYS A 265 -25.27 -3.59 -15.95
C LYS A 265 -25.76 -4.64 -16.95
N LYS A 266 -25.41 -4.50 -18.24
CA LYS A 266 -25.76 -5.48 -19.30
C LYS A 266 -25.09 -6.84 -19.11
N LEU A 267 -23.97 -6.89 -18.40
CA LEU A 267 -23.22 -8.11 -18.12
C LEU A 267 -23.62 -8.78 -16.79
N LEU A 268 -24.48 -8.15 -15.97
CA LEU A 268 -24.93 -8.75 -14.72
C LEU A 268 -25.61 -10.10 -14.96
N SER A 269 -25.32 -11.06 -14.07
CA SER A 269 -25.74 -12.47 -14.13
C SER A 269 -25.18 -13.27 -15.30
N LYS A 270 -24.27 -12.71 -16.11
CA LYS A 270 -23.60 -13.43 -17.20
C LYS A 270 -22.23 -13.94 -16.79
N LYS A 271 -21.72 -14.93 -17.53
CA LYS A 271 -20.34 -15.42 -17.40
C LYS A 271 -19.40 -14.46 -18.13
N VAL A 272 -18.47 -13.86 -17.40
CA VAL A 272 -17.58 -12.83 -17.93
C VAL A 272 -16.11 -13.17 -17.73
N GLU A 273 -15.28 -12.68 -18.64
CA GLU A 273 -13.83 -12.57 -18.45
C GLU A 273 -13.51 -11.14 -18.03
N LEU A 274 -12.91 -10.99 -16.86
CA LEU A 274 -12.37 -9.73 -16.35
C LEU A 274 -10.84 -9.74 -16.49
N LYS A 275 -10.27 -8.67 -17.02
CA LYS A 275 -8.84 -8.41 -17.08
C LYS A 275 -8.55 -7.01 -16.58
N ILE A 276 -7.74 -6.90 -15.53
CA ILE A 276 -7.37 -5.64 -14.88
C ILE A 276 -5.91 -5.34 -15.22
N GLN A 277 -5.63 -4.11 -15.65
CA GLN A 277 -4.30 -3.59 -15.98
C GLN A 277 -4.08 -2.24 -15.27
N VAL A 278 -2.84 -1.73 -15.28
CA VAL A 278 -2.46 -0.54 -14.49
C VAL A 278 -3.35 0.69 -14.76
N ASP A 279 -3.70 0.96 -16.01
CA ASP A 279 -4.44 2.16 -16.42
C ASP A 279 -5.79 1.88 -17.10
N THR A 280 -6.18 0.61 -17.19
CA THR A 280 -7.41 0.17 -17.87
C THR A 280 -7.87 -1.21 -17.42
N PHE A 281 -9.10 -1.57 -17.78
CA PHE A 281 -9.64 -2.92 -17.60
C PHE A 281 -10.50 -3.33 -18.79
N PHE A 282 -10.68 -4.65 -18.94
CA PHE A 282 -11.55 -5.24 -19.95
C PHE A 282 -12.50 -6.21 -19.26
N ILE A 283 -13.79 -6.06 -19.55
CA ILE A 283 -14.82 -6.99 -19.12
C ILE A 283 -15.73 -7.32 -20.29
N LYS A 284 -15.95 -8.61 -20.54
CA LYS A 284 -16.82 -9.08 -21.62
C LYS A 284 -17.42 -10.44 -21.30
N GLU A 285 -18.55 -10.74 -21.92
CA GLU A 285 -19.12 -12.08 -21.92
C GLU A 285 -18.14 -13.10 -22.53
N THR A 286 -18.11 -14.32 -22.00
CA THR A 286 -17.16 -15.36 -22.42
C THR A 286 -17.74 -16.76 -22.26
N ASP A 287 -17.32 -17.69 -23.12
CA ASP A 287 -17.64 -19.11 -23.00
C ASP A 287 -16.61 -19.91 -22.21
N LYS A 288 -15.48 -19.31 -21.84
CA LYS A 288 -14.40 -19.94 -21.07
C LYS A 288 -14.93 -20.62 -19.79
N LYS A 289 -14.33 -21.75 -19.41
CA LYS A 289 -14.67 -22.48 -18.19
C LYS A 289 -14.17 -21.73 -16.94
N ILE A 290 -14.92 -21.81 -15.85
CA ILE A 290 -14.50 -21.32 -14.54
C ILE A 290 -13.63 -22.40 -13.89
N VAL A 291 -12.36 -22.09 -13.60
CA VAL A 291 -11.41 -23.05 -13.02
C VAL A 291 -11.33 -22.86 -11.50
N ILE A 292 -11.92 -23.78 -10.74
CA ILE A 292 -11.87 -23.77 -9.26
C ILE A 292 -10.60 -24.49 -8.81
N LYS A 293 -9.72 -23.80 -8.07
CA LYS A 293 -8.54 -24.41 -7.44
C LYS A 293 -8.91 -24.88 -6.05
N THR A 294 -8.78 -26.17 -5.78
CA THR A 294 -8.91 -26.74 -4.43
C THR A 294 -7.53 -27.08 -3.87
N ASN A 295 -7.13 -26.48 -2.76
CA ASN A 295 -5.93 -26.89 -2.03
C ASN A 295 -6.24 -28.19 -1.26
N SER A 296 -5.58 -29.29 -1.61
CA SER A 296 -5.83 -30.60 -0.99
C SER A 296 -4.90 -30.91 0.19
N LYS A 297 -3.71 -30.30 0.26
CA LYS A 297 -2.71 -30.61 1.30
C LYS A 297 -2.82 -29.66 2.49
N LYS A 298 -3.06 -30.21 3.68
CA LYS A 298 -3.08 -29.44 4.92
C LYS A 298 -1.65 -29.13 5.42
N LYS A 299 -1.37 -27.87 5.74
CA LYS A 299 -0.16 -27.38 6.39
C LYS A 299 -0.32 -27.52 7.90
N LYS A 300 0.45 -28.43 8.53
CA LYS A 300 0.50 -28.59 9.98
C LYS A 300 1.53 -27.62 10.57
N LEU A 301 1.10 -26.78 11.50
CA LEU A 301 1.96 -25.77 12.13
C LEU A 301 2.54 -26.29 13.45
N THR A 302 3.68 -25.75 13.85
CA THR A 302 4.34 -26.09 15.11
C THR A 302 3.66 -25.37 16.27
N ILE A 303 3.46 -26.07 17.38
CA ILE A 303 3.02 -25.52 18.66
C ILE A 303 3.93 -26.08 19.74
N ASP A 304 4.67 -25.21 20.41
CA ASP A 304 5.47 -25.53 21.58
C ASP A 304 4.77 -24.97 22.84
N ASN A 305 4.31 -25.88 23.70
CA ASN A 305 3.61 -25.56 24.95
C ASN A 305 4.51 -25.71 26.19
N THR A 306 5.83 -25.85 26.01
CA THR A 306 6.77 -26.01 27.14
C THR A 306 6.99 -24.72 27.93
N ILE A 307 6.70 -23.56 27.32
CA ILE A 307 6.88 -22.25 27.95
C ILE A 307 5.58 -21.84 28.65
N THR A 308 5.63 -21.72 29.98
CA THR A 308 4.47 -21.45 30.85
C THR A 308 4.54 -20.10 31.56
N ASP A 309 5.61 -19.34 31.38
CA ASP A 309 5.79 -17.99 31.93
C ASP A 309 5.62 -16.91 30.86
N LEU A 310 5.36 -15.68 31.32
CA LEU A 310 5.38 -14.51 30.44
C LEU A 310 6.79 -14.31 29.88
N VAL A 311 6.86 -14.01 28.58
CA VAL A 311 8.13 -13.84 27.88
C VAL A 311 8.42 -12.35 27.76
N ASP A 312 9.46 -11.89 28.44
CA ASP A 312 9.99 -10.52 28.29
C ASP A 312 10.67 -10.36 26.93
N LEU A 313 10.16 -9.44 26.10
CA LEU A 313 10.64 -9.21 24.73
C LEU A 313 11.82 -8.24 24.66
N SER A 314 12.28 -7.71 25.80
CA SER A 314 13.57 -6.99 25.89
C SER A 314 14.77 -7.89 25.56
N LYS A 315 14.56 -9.20 25.66
CA LYS A 315 15.48 -10.28 25.30
C LYS A 315 14.91 -11.03 24.09
N ILE A 316 15.78 -11.41 23.16
CA ILE A 316 15.35 -12.15 21.97
C ILE A 316 15.09 -13.63 22.34
N PRO A 317 13.84 -14.11 22.23
CA PRO A 317 13.51 -15.51 22.45
C PRO A 317 14.10 -16.41 21.36
N LYS A 318 14.60 -17.58 21.73
CA LYS A 318 15.08 -18.60 20.78
C LYS A 318 13.88 -19.41 20.27
N LYS A 319 13.67 -19.44 18.95
CA LYS A 319 12.53 -20.14 18.30
C LYS A 319 11.16 -19.67 18.82
N GLY A 320 11.03 -18.40 19.22
CA GLY A 320 9.79 -17.84 19.78
C GLY A 320 8.58 -17.94 18.86
N VAL A 321 8.76 -17.95 17.54
CA VAL A 321 7.65 -18.19 16.58
C VAL A 321 6.82 -19.43 16.94
N ASN A 322 7.45 -20.47 17.51
CA ASN A 322 6.78 -21.73 17.85
C ASN A 322 5.96 -21.70 19.14
N TYR A 323 6.15 -20.70 20.02
CA TYR A 323 5.46 -20.62 21.32
C TYR A 323 4.87 -19.25 21.68
N ILE A 324 5.24 -18.17 20.99
CA ILE A 324 4.65 -16.82 21.13
C ILE A 324 4.15 -16.25 19.79
N GLY A 325 4.42 -16.91 18.67
CA GLY A 325 4.00 -16.47 17.33
C GLY A 325 4.90 -15.39 16.71
N SER A 326 4.65 -15.11 15.43
CA SER A 326 5.53 -14.29 14.58
C SER A 326 5.58 -12.83 15.00
N LYS A 327 4.43 -12.20 15.31
CA LYS A 327 4.37 -10.77 15.70
C LYS A 327 5.13 -10.49 16.99
N ALA A 328 4.97 -11.34 18.00
CA ALA A 328 5.70 -11.21 19.26
C ALA A 328 7.21 -11.43 19.08
N GLN A 329 7.61 -12.41 18.26
CA GLN A 329 9.01 -12.61 17.91
C GLN A 329 9.58 -11.38 17.18
N ASN A 330 8.87 -10.83 16.19
CA ASN A 330 9.32 -9.67 15.43
C ASN A 330 9.42 -8.42 16.32
N MET A 331 8.55 -8.25 17.31
CA MET A 331 8.67 -7.17 18.29
C MET A 331 9.98 -7.27 19.09
N SER A 332 10.41 -8.47 19.51
CA SER A 332 11.70 -8.62 20.19
C SER A 332 12.90 -8.22 19.32
N TYR A 333 12.82 -8.44 18.00
CA TYR A 333 13.83 -7.97 17.06
C TYR A 333 13.80 -6.45 16.94
N LEU A 334 12.62 -5.83 16.81
CA LEU A 334 12.48 -4.37 16.78
C LEU A 334 13.06 -3.70 18.03
N ILE A 335 12.81 -4.26 19.21
CA ILE A 335 13.36 -3.75 20.49
C ILE A 335 14.89 -3.85 20.52
N ALA A 336 15.47 -4.90 19.92
CA ALA A 336 16.92 -5.00 19.80
C ALA A 336 17.47 -3.95 18.82
N ILE A 337 16.81 -3.77 17.67
CA ILE A 337 17.18 -2.79 16.64
C ILE A 337 17.08 -1.36 17.17
N SER A 338 16.06 -1.03 17.97
CA SER A 338 15.84 0.31 18.53
C SER A 338 16.90 0.75 19.54
N LYS A 339 17.75 -0.18 20.02
CA LYS A 339 18.92 0.15 20.86
C LYS A 339 20.07 0.73 20.04
N GLU A 340 20.07 0.50 18.73
CA GLU A 340 21.14 0.93 17.81
C GLU A 340 20.71 2.08 16.89
N ILE A 341 19.40 2.25 16.68
CA ILE A 341 18.83 3.17 15.68
C ILE A 341 17.80 4.08 16.37
N PRO A 342 17.73 5.39 16.03
CA PRO A 342 16.92 6.36 16.75
C PRO A 342 15.42 6.27 16.41
N PHE A 343 14.74 5.25 16.92
CA PHE A 343 13.28 5.15 17.02
C PHE A 343 12.89 4.47 18.33
N LYS A 344 11.61 4.58 18.72
CA LYS A 344 11.09 3.92 19.92
C LYS A 344 10.23 2.72 19.55
N THR A 345 10.19 1.72 20.42
CA THR A 345 9.19 0.65 20.37
C THR A 345 8.20 0.85 21.52
N PRO A 346 6.99 0.28 21.42
CA PRO A 346 6.06 0.29 22.53
C PRO A 346 6.68 -0.29 23.81
N GLU A 347 6.52 0.42 24.92
CA GLU A 347 7.10 0.08 26.21
C GLU A 347 6.47 -1.17 26.82
N ASP A 348 7.20 -1.78 27.74
CA ASP A 348 6.75 -2.92 28.56
C ASP A 348 6.30 -4.13 27.72
N ALA A 349 6.97 -4.37 26.58
CA ALA A 349 6.59 -5.43 25.65
C ALA A 349 6.87 -6.84 26.22
N HIS A 350 5.80 -7.62 26.35
CA HIS A 350 5.81 -9.02 26.78
C HIS A 350 4.96 -9.89 25.85
N ALA A 351 5.14 -11.20 25.91
CA ALA A 351 4.29 -12.15 25.21
C ALA A 351 3.70 -13.20 26.15
N ILE A 352 2.42 -13.50 25.97
CA ILE A 352 1.71 -14.64 26.56
C ILE A 352 1.92 -15.84 25.62
N PRO A 353 2.54 -16.94 26.08
CA PRO A 353 2.77 -18.12 25.26
C PRO A 353 1.51 -18.89 24.85
N PHE A 354 1.66 -19.73 23.82
CA PHE A 354 0.65 -20.65 23.30
C PHE A 354 0.12 -21.62 24.36
N TYR A 355 0.93 -21.96 25.36
CA TYR A 355 0.53 -22.81 26.49
C TYR A 355 -0.82 -22.40 27.09
N PHE A 356 -0.99 -21.11 27.37
CA PHE A 356 -2.21 -20.61 27.99
C PHE A 356 -3.43 -20.71 27.07
N TYR A 357 -3.26 -20.42 25.78
CA TYR A 357 -4.32 -20.60 24.78
C TYR A 357 -4.70 -22.07 24.66
N THR A 358 -3.71 -22.95 24.47
CA THR A 358 -3.92 -24.40 24.33
C THR A 358 -4.65 -24.97 25.54
N LYS A 359 -4.23 -24.60 26.75
CA LYS A 359 -4.90 -25.00 28.00
C LYS A 359 -6.34 -24.50 28.06
N HIS A 360 -6.61 -23.27 27.61
CA HIS A 360 -7.94 -22.67 27.61
C HIS A 360 -8.90 -23.37 26.65
N ILE A 361 -8.48 -23.64 25.40
CA ILE A 361 -9.36 -24.28 24.41
C ILE A 361 -9.62 -25.76 24.69
N GLN A 362 -8.81 -26.41 25.53
CA GLN A 362 -9.02 -27.80 25.95
C GLN A 362 -10.04 -27.96 27.08
N LYS A 363 -10.55 -26.87 27.65
CA LYS A 363 -11.62 -26.90 28.66
C LYS A 363 -12.86 -27.59 28.10
N GLU A 364 -13.59 -28.30 28.96
CA GLU A 364 -14.78 -29.09 28.60
C GLU A 364 -15.88 -28.24 27.97
N SER A 365 -15.95 -26.95 28.30
CA SER A 365 -16.88 -25.98 27.71
C SER A 365 -16.56 -25.60 26.26
N ILE A 366 -15.35 -25.87 25.75
CA ILE A 366 -14.85 -25.38 24.45
C ILE A 366 -14.44 -26.55 23.53
N SER A 367 -13.63 -27.49 24.02
CA SER A 367 -13.03 -28.55 23.20
C SER A 367 -14.06 -29.37 22.40
N PRO A 368 -15.22 -29.77 22.97
CA PRO A 368 -16.25 -30.48 22.20
C PRO A 368 -16.82 -29.68 21.03
N LEU A 369 -17.00 -28.36 21.18
CA LEU A 369 -17.52 -27.49 20.11
C LEU A 369 -16.54 -27.40 18.93
N ILE A 370 -15.24 -27.32 19.22
CA ILE A 370 -14.19 -27.33 18.20
C ILE A 370 -14.18 -28.69 17.49
N LYS A 371 -14.22 -29.80 18.23
CA LYS A 371 -14.27 -31.15 17.64
C LYS A 371 -15.50 -31.35 16.75
N GLU A 372 -16.66 -30.86 17.17
CA GLU A 372 -17.90 -30.90 16.38
C GLU A 372 -17.70 -30.17 15.04
N LEU A 373 -17.18 -28.93 15.07
CA LEU A 373 -16.90 -28.15 13.86
C LEU A 373 -15.92 -28.89 12.93
N LEU A 374 -14.83 -29.43 13.49
CA LEU A 374 -13.75 -30.03 12.69
C LEU A 374 -14.07 -31.43 12.16
N ASN A 375 -14.99 -32.18 12.78
CA ASN A 375 -15.37 -33.54 12.34
C ASN A 375 -16.68 -33.58 11.56
N SER A 376 -17.45 -32.49 11.54
CA SER A 376 -18.75 -32.45 10.86
C SER A 376 -18.65 -32.63 9.34
N THR A 377 -19.61 -33.34 8.78
CA THR A 377 -19.86 -33.44 7.32
C THR A 377 -20.59 -32.21 6.77
N LYS A 378 -21.15 -31.36 7.64
CA LYS A 378 -21.91 -30.16 7.25
C LYS A 378 -21.03 -28.92 6.97
N LYS A 379 -19.73 -29.11 6.71
CA LYS A 379 -18.80 -27.99 6.48
C LYS A 379 -19.12 -27.19 5.22
N ASP A 380 -19.83 -27.77 4.27
CA ASP A 380 -20.32 -27.07 3.07
C ASP A 380 -21.45 -26.06 3.41
N SER A 381 -22.09 -26.19 4.57
CA SER A 381 -23.09 -25.23 5.04
C SER A 381 -22.42 -24.05 5.76
N THR A 382 -22.27 -22.94 5.05
CA THR A 382 -21.77 -21.68 5.62
C THR A 382 -22.57 -21.23 6.85
N VAL A 383 -23.90 -21.35 6.82
CA VAL A 383 -24.77 -20.94 7.93
C VAL A 383 -24.46 -21.74 9.18
N TRP A 384 -24.33 -23.07 9.05
CA TRP A 384 -24.01 -23.94 10.18
C TRP A 384 -22.60 -23.66 10.71
N VAL A 385 -21.60 -23.55 9.83
CA VAL A 385 -20.21 -23.23 10.22
C VAL A 385 -20.15 -21.92 11.01
N ASN A 386 -20.81 -20.87 10.53
CA ASN A 386 -20.83 -19.56 11.20
C ASN A 386 -21.48 -19.63 12.60
N GLN A 387 -22.58 -20.37 12.73
CA GLN A 387 -23.22 -20.60 14.03
C GLN A 387 -22.29 -21.34 15.00
N GLN A 388 -21.57 -22.35 14.52
CA GLN A 388 -20.61 -23.09 15.35
C GLN A 388 -19.41 -22.23 15.75
N LEU A 389 -18.85 -21.47 14.81
CA LEU A 389 -17.79 -20.50 15.11
C LEU A 389 -18.24 -19.49 16.18
N LYS A 390 -19.48 -18.98 16.09
CA LYS A 390 -20.05 -18.10 17.12
C LYS A 390 -20.13 -18.79 18.49
N LYS A 391 -20.62 -20.03 18.55
CA LYS A 391 -20.66 -20.82 19.81
C LYS A 391 -19.27 -20.99 20.42
N ILE A 392 -18.26 -21.33 19.61
CA ILE A 392 -16.87 -21.47 20.06
C ILE A 392 -16.35 -20.14 20.61
N ARG A 393 -16.55 -19.03 19.89
CA ARG A 393 -16.15 -17.68 20.35
C ARG A 393 -16.81 -17.31 21.67
N ASP A 394 -18.11 -17.59 21.81
CA ASP A 394 -18.86 -17.29 23.04
C ASP A 394 -18.39 -18.15 24.22
N ALA A 395 -18.12 -19.44 23.99
CA ALA A 395 -17.54 -20.34 24.99
C ALA A 395 -16.17 -19.86 25.47
N ILE A 396 -15.26 -19.50 24.54
CA ILE A 396 -13.93 -18.96 24.87
C ILE A 396 -14.03 -17.69 25.74
N LYS A 397 -14.96 -16.79 25.44
CA LYS A 397 -15.17 -15.55 26.21
C LYS A 397 -15.79 -15.79 27.58
N LYS A 398 -16.68 -16.78 27.70
CA LYS A 398 -17.38 -17.11 28.95
C LYS A 398 -16.48 -17.85 29.94
N GLU A 399 -15.66 -18.78 29.44
CA GLU A 399 -14.72 -19.54 30.25
C GLU A 399 -13.75 -18.59 30.97
N PRO A 400 -13.54 -18.72 32.29
CA PRO A 400 -12.55 -17.93 33.01
C PRO A 400 -11.14 -18.19 32.49
N ALA A 401 -10.31 -17.14 32.32
CA ALA A 401 -8.90 -17.35 32.01
C ALA A 401 -8.17 -17.92 33.24
N ASP A 402 -6.98 -18.46 33.01
CA ASP A 402 -6.13 -18.98 34.08
C ASP A 402 -5.83 -17.88 35.13
N PRO A 403 -6.27 -18.03 36.40
CA PRO A 403 -6.02 -17.03 37.44
C PRO A 403 -4.53 -16.76 37.66
N GLU A 404 -3.67 -17.77 37.46
CA GLU A 404 -2.22 -17.61 37.58
C GLU A 404 -1.67 -16.68 36.50
N LEU A 405 -2.17 -16.79 35.26
CA LEU A 405 -1.81 -15.89 34.17
C LEU A 405 -2.17 -14.43 34.50
N ILE A 406 -3.39 -14.21 35.01
CA ILE A 406 -3.85 -12.86 35.37
C ILE A 406 -3.01 -12.29 36.50
N SER A 407 -2.67 -13.10 37.50
CA SER A 407 -1.76 -12.70 38.59
C SER A 407 -0.38 -12.32 38.06
N LYS A 408 0.21 -13.15 37.19
CA LYS A 408 1.51 -12.87 36.55
C LYS A 408 1.50 -11.53 35.81
N LEU A 409 0.47 -11.26 35.00
CA LEU A 409 0.34 -9.99 34.28
C LEU A 409 0.22 -8.79 35.24
N ASN A 410 -0.60 -8.90 36.28
CA ASN A 410 -0.76 -7.83 37.27
C ASN A 410 0.55 -7.53 38.00
N VAL A 411 1.35 -8.56 38.33
CA VAL A 411 2.66 -8.40 38.94
C VAL A 411 3.65 -7.76 37.97
N THR A 412 3.74 -8.27 36.74
CA THR A 412 4.64 -7.74 35.70
C THR A 412 4.41 -6.26 35.43
N PHE A 413 3.14 -5.83 35.34
CA PHE A 413 2.79 -4.44 35.00
C PHE A 413 2.52 -3.54 36.21
N LYS A 414 2.66 -4.05 37.46
CA LYS A 414 2.35 -3.30 38.69
C LYS A 414 3.02 -1.92 38.75
N ASN A 415 4.27 -1.86 38.31
CA ASN A 415 5.11 -0.65 38.35
C ASN A 415 5.34 -0.05 36.95
N ALA A 416 4.57 -0.47 35.95
CA ALA A 416 4.69 0.08 34.61
C ALA A 416 4.34 1.57 34.61
N LYS A 417 5.04 2.34 33.78
CA LYS A 417 4.79 3.79 33.64
C LYS A 417 3.37 4.07 33.13
N PHE A 418 2.81 3.16 32.34
CA PHE A 418 1.50 3.28 31.73
C PHE A 418 0.56 2.19 32.22
N LYS A 419 -0.73 2.51 32.29
CA LYS A 419 -1.79 1.55 32.69
C LYS A 419 -2.53 0.92 31.52
N ASN A 420 -2.48 1.53 30.34
CA ASN A 420 -3.19 1.06 29.15
C ASN A 420 -2.29 0.17 28.31
N PHE A 421 -2.69 -1.08 28.09
CA PHE A 421 -1.94 -2.07 27.33
C PHE A 421 -2.74 -2.58 26.14
N ARG A 422 -2.08 -2.70 24.98
CA ARG A 422 -2.63 -3.33 23.79
C ARG A 422 -2.25 -4.80 23.77
N PHE A 423 -3.26 -5.66 23.76
CA PHE A 423 -3.17 -7.10 23.58
C PHE A 423 -3.40 -7.40 22.09
N ARG A 424 -2.32 -7.73 21.39
CA ARG A 424 -2.30 -8.05 19.96
C ARG A 424 -2.18 -9.55 19.77
N SER A 425 -2.97 -10.07 18.84
CA SER A 425 -2.82 -11.44 18.34
C SER A 425 -1.41 -11.67 17.81
N SER A 426 -0.87 -12.86 18.06
CA SER A 426 0.41 -13.34 17.53
C SER A 426 0.31 -14.86 17.33
N THR A 427 -0.14 -15.28 16.15
CA THR A 427 -0.41 -16.72 15.87
C THR A 427 0.81 -17.42 15.29
N ASN A 428 0.80 -18.77 15.30
CA ASN A 428 1.75 -19.59 14.54
C ASN A 428 1.42 -19.68 13.04
N ALA A 429 0.31 -19.10 12.58
CA ALA A 429 -0.07 -19.02 11.18
C ALA A 429 0.28 -17.67 10.54
N GLU A 430 0.54 -16.63 11.34
CA GLU A 430 0.91 -15.31 10.82
C GLU A 430 2.30 -15.35 10.19
N ASP A 431 2.43 -14.67 9.05
CA ASP A 431 3.68 -14.50 8.30
C ASP A 431 4.30 -15.80 7.74
N LEU A 432 3.48 -16.81 7.43
CA LEU A 432 3.90 -17.91 6.54
C LEU A 432 4.11 -17.36 5.12
N ASP A 433 5.05 -17.93 4.36
CA ASP A 433 5.43 -17.39 3.05
C ASP A 433 4.24 -17.22 2.06
N ASP A 434 3.20 -18.08 2.16
CA ASP A 434 1.97 -17.96 1.36
C ASP A 434 0.73 -17.52 2.17
N PHE A 435 0.85 -17.04 3.41
CA PHE A 435 -0.31 -16.65 4.21
C PHE A 435 -0.08 -15.36 4.98
N ASN A 436 -0.86 -14.33 4.63
CA ASN A 436 -0.89 -13.07 5.35
C ASN A 436 -2.13 -12.99 6.25
N GLY A 437 -1.90 -12.82 7.56
CA GLY A 437 -2.95 -12.65 8.56
C GLY A 437 -3.49 -11.21 8.71
N ALA A 438 -3.19 -10.30 7.78
CA ALA A 438 -3.59 -8.89 7.84
C ALA A 438 -5.10 -8.73 8.08
N GLY A 439 -5.46 -8.07 9.18
CA GLY A 439 -6.85 -7.78 9.51
C GLY A 439 -7.74 -8.97 9.89
N LEU A 440 -7.20 -10.19 10.03
CA LEU A 440 -8.00 -11.38 10.36
C LEU A 440 -8.30 -11.47 11.87
N TYR A 441 -7.29 -11.19 12.69
CA TYR A 441 -7.35 -11.37 14.14
C TYR A 441 -7.54 -10.06 14.88
N ASP A 442 -8.18 -10.13 16.05
CA ASP A 442 -8.49 -8.95 16.84
C ASP A 442 -7.29 -8.50 17.67
N SER A 443 -7.30 -7.21 18.03
CA SER A 443 -6.44 -6.65 19.07
C SER A 443 -7.30 -5.81 20.01
N LYS A 444 -7.07 -5.89 21.32
CA LYS A 444 -7.89 -5.25 22.34
C LYS A 444 -7.05 -4.51 23.36
N THR A 445 -7.64 -3.49 23.97
CA THR A 445 -7.00 -2.73 25.05
C THR A 445 -7.47 -3.26 26.40
N GLY A 446 -6.52 -3.59 27.26
CA GLY A 446 -6.75 -3.86 28.68
C GLY A 446 -6.10 -2.76 29.52
N ILE A 447 -6.72 -2.40 30.64
CA ILE A 447 -6.27 -1.34 31.54
C ILE A 447 -6.01 -1.96 32.91
N LEU A 448 -4.81 -1.77 33.43
CA LEU A 448 -4.39 -2.28 34.73
C LEU A 448 -5.29 -1.72 35.84
N GLY A 449 -5.97 -2.61 36.57
CA GLY A 449 -6.88 -2.26 37.67
C GLY A 449 -8.28 -1.80 37.27
N ASP A 450 -8.62 -1.79 35.97
CA ASP A 450 -9.94 -1.37 35.48
C ASP A 450 -10.97 -2.52 35.53
N SER A 451 -12.18 -2.26 35.99
CA SER A 451 -13.24 -3.27 36.14
C SER A 451 -13.96 -3.61 34.81
N ILE A 452 -13.91 -2.72 33.82
CA ILE A 452 -14.59 -2.85 32.54
C ILE A 452 -13.64 -3.43 31.49
N LYS A 453 -12.48 -2.81 31.29
CA LYS A 453 -11.44 -3.18 30.33
C LYS A 453 -10.34 -4.01 30.99
N THR A 454 -10.71 -5.13 31.62
CA THR A 454 -9.75 -6.01 32.30
C THR A 454 -8.79 -6.70 31.32
N PHE A 455 -7.60 -7.09 31.79
CA PHE A 455 -6.67 -7.94 31.04
C PHE A 455 -7.31 -9.26 30.61
N GLU A 456 -8.08 -9.89 31.49
CA GLU A 456 -8.80 -11.13 31.18
C GLU A 456 -9.73 -10.97 29.97
N LYS A 457 -10.56 -9.92 29.96
CA LYS A 457 -11.47 -9.65 28.83
C LYS A 457 -10.70 -9.42 27.54
N ALA A 458 -9.58 -8.70 27.58
CA ALA A 458 -8.74 -8.46 26.41
C ALA A 458 -8.17 -9.77 25.85
N ILE A 459 -7.58 -10.62 26.71
CA ILE A 459 -6.99 -11.92 26.33
C ILE A 459 -8.05 -12.83 25.70
N LYS A 460 -9.21 -12.99 26.35
CA LYS A 460 -10.27 -13.88 25.85
C LYS A 460 -10.85 -13.42 24.52
N GLN A 461 -10.93 -12.12 24.28
CA GLN A 461 -11.34 -11.58 22.98
C GLN A 461 -10.29 -11.86 21.89
N VAL A 462 -9.00 -11.69 22.18
CA VAL A 462 -7.92 -12.05 21.24
C VAL A 462 -7.94 -13.55 20.94
N TRP A 463 -8.07 -14.41 21.94
CA TRP A 463 -8.17 -15.87 21.74
C TRP A 463 -9.40 -16.28 20.94
N ALA A 464 -10.56 -15.65 21.19
CA ALA A 464 -11.78 -15.91 20.42
C ALA A 464 -11.59 -15.56 18.93
N SER A 465 -10.77 -14.55 18.62
CA SER A 465 -10.56 -14.10 17.23
C SER A 465 -9.89 -15.13 16.32
N VAL A 466 -9.27 -16.18 16.89
CA VAL A 466 -8.82 -17.35 16.13
C VAL A 466 -9.97 -17.95 15.32
N TRP A 467 -11.16 -17.94 15.91
CA TRP A 467 -12.39 -18.53 15.38
C TRP A 467 -13.33 -17.47 14.80
N ASN A 468 -12.82 -16.29 14.44
CA ASN A 468 -13.55 -15.36 13.57
C ASN A 468 -13.81 -16.02 12.22
N GLU A 469 -14.90 -15.64 11.55
CA GLU A 469 -15.26 -16.22 10.25
C GLU A 469 -14.17 -16.00 9.21
N ALA A 470 -13.65 -14.76 9.13
CA ALA A 470 -12.54 -14.41 8.25
C ALA A 470 -11.30 -15.28 8.54
N SER A 471 -10.88 -15.34 9.81
CA SER A 471 -9.71 -16.11 10.24
C SER A 471 -9.83 -17.60 9.90
N TYR A 472 -10.99 -18.21 10.19
CA TYR A 472 -11.23 -19.62 9.90
C TYR A 472 -11.22 -19.90 8.39
N ASN A 473 -11.98 -19.12 7.62
CA ASN A 473 -12.12 -19.32 6.18
C ASN A 473 -10.81 -19.05 5.42
N GLU A 474 -10.04 -18.04 5.81
CA GLU A 474 -8.71 -17.80 5.21
C GLU A 474 -7.81 -19.00 5.44
N ARG A 475 -7.77 -19.53 6.66
CA ARG A 475 -6.97 -20.73 6.96
C ARG A 475 -7.44 -21.94 6.16
N GLU A 476 -8.75 -22.16 6.00
CA GLU A 476 -9.26 -23.24 5.13
C GLU A 476 -8.81 -23.05 3.67
N LEU A 477 -8.91 -21.83 3.14
CA LEU A 477 -8.51 -21.51 1.75
C LEU A 477 -7.04 -21.81 1.47
N PHE A 478 -6.17 -21.49 2.44
CA PHE A 478 -4.72 -21.74 2.35
C PHE A 478 -4.32 -23.13 2.86
N GLY A 479 -5.29 -23.99 3.19
CA GLY A 479 -5.06 -25.35 3.65
C GLY A 479 -4.32 -25.42 4.98
N ILE A 480 -4.48 -24.45 5.88
CA ILE A 480 -3.86 -24.49 7.22
C ILE A 480 -4.68 -25.42 8.12
N ASP A 481 -4.00 -26.34 8.81
CA ASP A 481 -4.68 -27.27 9.71
C ASP A 481 -5.21 -26.56 10.97
N GLN A 482 -6.53 -26.46 11.07
CA GLN A 482 -7.25 -25.84 12.17
C GLN A 482 -7.02 -26.53 13.52
N GLN A 483 -6.56 -27.79 13.55
CA GLN A 483 -6.23 -28.47 14.81
C GLN A 483 -4.90 -28.01 15.40
N ASN A 484 -4.01 -27.47 14.57
CA ASN A 484 -2.66 -27.07 14.95
C ASN A 484 -2.49 -25.54 14.87
N ILE A 485 -3.56 -24.79 15.14
CA ILE A 485 -3.53 -23.33 15.30
C ILE A 485 -3.37 -22.97 16.78
N ALA A 486 -2.48 -22.04 17.09
CA ALA A 486 -2.31 -21.49 18.43
C ALA A 486 -2.20 -19.97 18.39
N MET A 487 -2.63 -19.32 19.48
CA MET A 487 -2.63 -17.86 19.63
C MET A 487 -1.79 -17.46 20.85
N GLY A 488 -0.63 -16.87 20.57
CA GLY A 488 0.12 -16.09 21.54
C GLY A 488 -0.49 -14.69 21.60
N VAL A 489 -0.16 -13.95 22.65
CA VAL A 489 -0.64 -12.57 22.79
C VAL A 489 0.53 -11.66 23.08
N LEU A 490 0.81 -10.76 22.15
CA LEU A 490 1.77 -9.67 22.32
C LEU A 490 1.10 -8.57 23.15
N VAL A 491 1.71 -8.21 24.27
CA VAL A 491 1.23 -7.18 25.21
C VAL A 491 2.26 -6.07 25.28
N HIS A 492 1.86 -4.84 25.04
CA HIS A 492 2.73 -3.65 25.19
C HIS A 492 1.88 -2.41 25.46
N ARG A 493 2.50 -1.27 25.81
CA ARG A 493 1.80 0.01 25.99
C ARG A 493 0.84 0.32 24.82
N SER A 494 -0.37 0.79 25.14
CA SER A 494 -1.32 1.36 24.17
C SER A 494 -1.10 2.86 23.97
N PHE A 495 -1.42 3.37 22.78
CA PHE A 495 -1.27 4.78 22.39
C PHE A 495 -2.64 5.39 22.08
N PRO A 496 -3.35 5.93 23.08
CA PRO A 496 -4.65 6.58 22.88
C PRO A 496 -4.55 8.01 22.30
N ASP A 497 -3.35 8.56 22.20
CA ASP A 497 -3.04 9.98 21.97
C ASP A 497 -1.96 10.16 20.90
N GLU A 498 -2.02 9.35 19.84
CA GLU A 498 -1.11 9.52 18.71
C GLU A 498 -1.47 10.72 17.84
N LEU A 499 -0.47 11.41 17.30
CA LEU A 499 -0.64 12.55 16.38
C LEU A 499 -0.91 12.08 14.95
N ALA A 500 -0.26 10.98 14.57
CA ALA A 500 -0.45 10.32 13.29
C ALA A 500 -0.05 8.85 13.38
N ASN A 501 -0.68 8.01 12.56
CA ASN A 501 -0.33 6.61 12.39
C ASN A 501 -0.13 6.28 10.91
N GLY A 502 0.73 5.33 10.62
CA GLY A 502 1.10 5.03 9.24
C GLY A 502 1.64 3.62 9.02
N VAL A 503 1.77 3.29 7.74
CA VAL A 503 2.36 2.07 7.22
C VAL A 503 3.43 2.44 6.19
N VAL A 504 4.57 1.76 6.26
CA VAL A 504 5.67 1.89 5.30
C VAL A 504 5.94 0.54 4.64
N ILE A 505 6.05 0.52 3.32
CA ILE A 505 6.67 -0.58 2.58
C ILE A 505 8.05 -0.12 2.12
N THR A 506 9.10 -0.89 2.38
CA THR A 506 10.48 -0.55 1.97
C THR A 506 10.76 -0.83 0.49
N LYS A 507 9.78 -0.53 -0.36
CA LYS A 507 9.84 -0.61 -1.81
C LYS A 507 9.01 0.52 -2.42
N ASN A 508 9.46 1.06 -3.54
CA ASN A 508 8.63 1.90 -4.39
C ASN A 508 7.62 1.02 -5.16
N ILE A 509 6.33 1.18 -4.85
CA ILE A 509 5.28 0.39 -5.50
C ILE A 509 4.75 1.03 -6.80
N PHE A 510 5.14 2.26 -7.10
CA PHE A 510 4.66 3.02 -8.26
C PHE A 510 5.70 3.14 -9.39
N ARG A 511 6.93 2.69 -9.15
CA ARG A 511 8.00 2.67 -10.16
C ARG A 511 8.88 1.44 -9.98
N GLU A 512 8.80 0.53 -10.94
CA GLU A 512 9.60 -0.69 -10.96
C GLU A 512 11.09 -0.36 -11.12
N ASN A 513 11.97 -1.16 -10.50
CA ASN A 513 13.43 -1.00 -10.52
C ASN A 513 13.94 0.38 -10.06
N PHE A 514 13.11 1.13 -9.32
CA PHE A 514 13.51 2.40 -8.71
C PHE A 514 13.41 2.26 -7.19
N PRO A 515 14.52 2.39 -6.45
CA PRO A 515 14.52 2.20 -5.01
C PRO A 515 13.72 3.30 -4.31
N GLY A 516 13.21 3.00 -3.11
CA GLY A 516 12.47 3.94 -2.30
C GLY A 516 11.59 3.22 -1.28
N ILE A 517 10.94 3.98 -0.42
CA ILE A 517 9.87 3.49 0.45
C ILE A 517 8.54 4.10 0.00
N THR A 518 7.45 3.36 0.18
CA THR A 518 6.09 3.87 0.02
C THR A 518 5.46 4.04 1.39
N VAL A 519 4.88 5.19 1.66
CA VAL A 519 4.30 5.55 2.96
C VAL A 519 2.84 5.93 2.80
N ASN A 520 1.99 5.35 3.64
CA ASN A 520 0.63 5.84 3.86
C ASN A 520 0.50 6.30 5.32
N ILE A 521 -0.11 7.46 5.54
CA ILE A 521 -0.26 8.05 6.88
C ILE A 521 -1.64 8.70 7.04
N GLN A 522 -2.16 8.66 8.26
CA GLN A 522 -3.41 9.29 8.63
C GLN A 522 -3.30 9.99 9.99
N LYS A 523 -4.09 11.07 10.15
CA LYS A 523 -4.16 11.87 11.38
C LYS A 523 -4.74 11.06 12.54
N GLY A 524 -4.16 11.20 13.74
CA GLY A 524 -4.70 10.57 14.94
C GLY A 524 -4.76 9.04 14.85
N GLU A 525 -5.83 8.47 15.42
CA GLU A 525 -6.13 7.03 15.40
C GLU A 525 -6.95 6.60 14.15
N ASN A 526 -7.26 7.51 13.24
CA ASN A 526 -8.00 7.19 12.01
C ASN A 526 -7.23 6.15 11.19
N SER A 527 -7.95 5.19 10.62
CA SER A 527 -7.34 4.01 10.04
C SER A 527 -6.75 4.27 8.66
N VAL A 528 -5.46 3.94 8.48
CA VAL A 528 -4.77 4.02 7.18
C VAL A 528 -5.15 2.87 6.24
N VAL A 529 -5.40 1.70 6.83
CA VAL A 529 -5.64 0.45 6.09
C VAL A 529 -7.11 0.22 5.77
N LYS A 530 -7.99 0.95 6.46
CA LYS A 530 -9.45 0.95 6.34
C LYS A 530 -10.00 2.35 6.67
N PRO A 531 -9.71 3.36 5.83
CA PRO A 531 -10.22 4.71 6.05
C PRO A 531 -11.75 4.73 6.06
N GLU A 532 -12.36 5.67 6.77
CA GLU A 532 -13.81 5.86 6.69
C GLU A 532 -14.21 6.35 5.30
N LYS A 533 -15.49 6.19 4.95
CA LYS A 533 -15.99 6.57 3.64
C LYS A 533 -15.73 8.06 3.36
N GLY A 534 -14.97 8.33 2.29
CA GLY A 534 -14.61 9.68 1.88
C GLY A 534 -13.33 10.23 2.52
N GLU A 535 -12.71 9.51 3.47
CA GLU A 535 -11.39 9.85 3.95
C GLU A 535 -10.32 9.48 2.91
N ILE A 536 -9.41 10.41 2.66
CA ILE A 536 -8.23 10.22 1.83
C ILE A 536 -7.03 10.24 2.77
N CYS A 537 -6.21 9.19 2.73
CA CYS A 537 -4.95 9.15 3.47
C CYS A 537 -3.88 9.95 2.74
N GLU A 538 -2.91 10.49 3.47
CA GLU A 538 -1.69 11.00 2.86
C GLU A 538 -0.83 9.83 2.39
N GLN A 539 -0.30 9.94 1.17
CA GLN A 539 0.49 8.92 0.50
C GLN A 539 1.66 9.56 -0.22
N PHE A 540 2.85 9.03 0.00
CA PHE A 540 4.04 9.48 -0.70
C PHE A 540 5.08 8.37 -0.88
N VAL A 541 5.98 8.56 -1.84
CA VAL A 541 7.21 7.79 -1.96
C VAL A 541 8.37 8.64 -1.51
N ALA A 542 9.28 8.08 -0.70
CA ALA A 542 10.57 8.70 -0.42
C ALA A 542 11.72 7.89 -1.04
N TYR A 543 12.66 8.57 -1.69
CA TYR A 543 13.75 7.92 -2.43
C TYR A 543 15.00 8.83 -2.52
N HIS A 544 16.10 8.26 -3.01
CA HIS A 544 17.28 9.02 -3.45
C HIS A 544 17.32 9.06 -4.98
N LEU A 545 17.45 10.23 -5.59
CA LEU A 545 17.61 10.33 -7.05
C LEU A 545 18.96 9.74 -7.51
N ASN A 546 20.04 10.07 -6.79
CA ASN A 546 21.39 9.58 -7.04
C ASN A 546 21.85 8.62 -5.93
N SER A 547 23.13 8.24 -5.90
CA SER A 547 23.73 7.50 -4.78
C SER A 547 23.78 8.41 -3.55
N GLY A 548 22.64 8.53 -2.85
CA GLY A 548 22.44 9.49 -1.77
C GLY A 548 23.65 9.58 -0.84
N THR A 549 24.15 10.79 -0.60
CA THR A 549 25.42 10.99 0.11
C THR A 549 25.25 11.25 1.61
N ASP A 550 24.06 11.66 2.06
CA ASP A 550 23.76 11.94 3.47
C ASP A 550 22.25 11.82 3.81
N ASP A 551 21.91 12.13 5.06
CA ASP A 551 20.56 12.00 5.64
C ASP A 551 19.57 13.10 5.16
N GLU A 552 20.04 14.13 4.46
CA GLU A 552 19.23 15.26 3.95
C GLU A 552 18.97 15.19 2.44
N ASP A 553 19.84 14.47 1.73
CA ASP A 553 19.76 14.15 0.31
C ASP A 553 18.67 13.09 0.06
N PHE A 554 17.40 13.43 0.24
CA PHE A 554 16.26 12.58 -0.11
C PHE A 554 15.08 13.38 -0.69
N ASP A 555 14.32 12.70 -1.53
CA ASP A 555 13.19 13.25 -2.27
C ASP A 555 11.89 12.61 -1.82
N VAL A 556 10.81 13.40 -1.85
CA VAL A 556 9.46 12.94 -1.51
C VAL A 556 8.53 13.28 -2.66
N ASP A 557 7.86 12.26 -3.20
CA ASP A 557 6.84 12.40 -4.23
C ASP A 557 5.45 12.08 -3.66
N TYR A 558 4.60 13.10 -3.54
CA TYR A 558 3.22 12.96 -3.08
C TYR A 558 2.32 12.35 -4.14
N THR A 559 1.55 11.36 -3.70
CA THR A 559 0.40 10.80 -4.41
C THR A 559 -0.90 11.42 -3.91
N SER A 560 -1.06 11.58 -2.60
CA SER A 560 -2.22 12.26 -2.01
C SER A 560 -1.85 12.92 -0.68
N ASN A 561 -2.57 13.97 -0.30
CA ASN A 561 -2.52 14.56 1.04
C ASN A 561 -3.79 14.20 1.80
N SER A 562 -3.69 14.16 3.14
CA SER A 562 -4.82 13.77 3.98
C SER A 562 -5.90 14.86 3.97
N ASN A 563 -7.11 14.51 3.56
CA ASN A 563 -8.22 15.48 3.55
C ASN A 563 -8.72 15.83 4.95
N ILE A 564 -8.57 14.91 5.93
CA ILE A 564 -8.87 15.20 7.34
C ILE A 564 -7.78 16.06 8.03
N ASN A 565 -6.70 16.36 7.31
CA ASN A 565 -5.69 17.33 7.69
C ASN A 565 -5.66 18.54 6.74
N ASN A 566 -6.80 18.92 6.16
CA ASN A 566 -6.95 20.07 5.26
C ASN A 566 -6.00 20.03 4.04
N ASN A 567 -5.61 18.83 3.59
CA ASN A 567 -4.62 18.64 2.53
C ASN A 567 -3.26 19.29 2.84
N GLU A 568 -2.90 19.39 4.12
CA GLU A 568 -1.57 19.78 4.60
C GLU A 568 -0.76 18.55 5.04
N PRO A 569 0.58 18.55 4.86
CA PRO A 569 1.44 17.45 5.28
C PRO A 569 1.28 17.07 6.77
N LEU A 570 1.17 15.77 7.04
CA LEU A 570 1.11 15.24 8.42
C LEU A 570 2.49 15.12 9.08
N LEU A 571 3.53 14.91 8.27
CA LEU A 571 4.92 14.85 8.69
C LEU A 571 5.69 16.07 8.21
N SER A 572 6.61 16.56 9.04
CA SER A 572 7.65 17.48 8.60
C SER A 572 8.69 16.76 7.73
N ARG A 573 9.44 17.51 6.90
CA ARG A 573 10.52 16.94 6.08
C ARG A 573 11.55 16.17 6.92
N LYS A 574 11.87 16.67 8.12
CA LYS A 574 12.79 15.99 9.05
C LYS A 574 12.24 14.65 9.53
N GLU A 575 10.94 14.56 9.79
CA GLU A 575 10.30 13.29 10.18
C GLU A 575 10.24 12.31 9.01
N MET A 576 10.02 12.78 7.79
CA MET A 576 10.05 11.95 6.58
C MET A 576 11.44 11.37 6.33
N SER A 577 12.50 12.19 6.45
CA SER A 577 13.91 11.71 6.38
C SER A 577 14.18 10.64 7.43
N ARG A 578 13.84 10.93 8.70
CA ARG A 578 14.03 9.97 9.81
C ARG A 578 13.30 8.66 9.56
N LEU A 579 12.05 8.72 9.10
CA LEU A 579 11.25 7.54 8.76
C LEU A 579 11.90 6.74 7.63
N PHE A 580 12.39 7.41 6.59
CA PHE A 580 13.07 6.79 5.46
C PHE A 580 14.31 6.01 5.91
N LEU A 581 15.21 6.66 6.66
CA LEU A 581 16.45 6.06 7.14
C LEU A 581 16.18 4.90 8.11
N VAL A 582 15.29 5.10 9.07
CA VAL A 582 14.90 4.06 10.05
C VAL A 582 14.32 2.84 9.34
N SER A 583 13.45 3.03 8.35
CA SER A 583 12.80 1.94 7.62
C SER A 583 13.82 1.09 6.85
N ARG A 584 14.78 1.73 6.19
CA ARG A 584 15.88 1.05 5.47
C ARG A 584 16.78 0.25 6.40
N LYS A 585 17.10 0.79 7.58
CA LYS A 585 17.91 0.08 8.59
C LYS A 585 17.15 -1.08 9.22
N ILE A 586 15.85 -0.93 9.47
CA ILE A 586 15.00 -2.02 9.95
C ILE A 586 15.00 -3.16 8.93
N GLU A 587 14.78 -2.87 7.64
CA GLU A 587 14.84 -3.87 6.57
C GLU A 587 16.16 -4.67 6.59
N GLU A 588 17.31 -3.97 6.62
CA GLU A 588 18.65 -4.59 6.65
C GLU A 588 18.82 -5.52 7.86
N LYS A 589 18.42 -5.07 9.05
CA LYS A 589 18.60 -5.82 10.30
C LYS A 589 17.62 -7.00 10.41
N MET A 590 16.36 -6.81 10.02
CA MET A 590 15.34 -7.86 10.07
C MET A 590 15.71 -9.05 9.17
N TYR A 591 16.28 -8.78 8.02
CA TYR A 591 16.80 -9.81 7.13
C TYR A 591 17.81 -10.75 7.82
N ARG A 592 18.73 -10.18 8.62
CA ARG A 592 19.70 -10.96 9.42
C ARG A 592 19.01 -11.81 10.48
N TYR A 593 18.01 -11.25 11.17
CA TYR A 593 17.26 -11.99 12.20
C TYR A 593 16.43 -13.14 11.63
N TRP A 594 15.78 -12.93 10.49
CA TRP A 594 15.00 -13.97 9.82
C TRP A 594 15.85 -15.03 9.10
N ARG A 595 17.17 -14.81 8.98
CA ARG A 595 18.11 -15.71 8.29
C ARG A 595 17.64 -16.07 6.87
N LYS A 596 17.01 -15.12 6.17
CA LYS A 596 16.65 -15.30 4.76
C LYS A 596 17.91 -15.13 3.90
N ASN A 597 17.90 -15.74 2.70
CA ASN A 597 19.01 -15.67 1.73
C ASN A 597 18.80 -14.62 0.64
N LEU A 598 17.63 -13.97 0.59
CA LEU A 598 17.31 -12.88 -0.34
C LEU A 598 16.68 -11.70 0.40
N PHE A 599 17.16 -10.49 0.13
CA PHE A 599 16.53 -9.27 0.64
C PHE A 599 15.11 -9.17 0.10
N HIS A 600 14.15 -9.04 1.02
CA HIS A 600 12.76 -8.79 0.71
C HIS A 600 12.34 -7.49 1.38
N PRO A 601 11.54 -6.65 0.71
CA PRO A 601 10.94 -5.49 1.34
C PRO A 601 10.17 -5.90 2.60
N VAL A 602 10.04 -4.97 3.53
CA VAL A 602 9.28 -5.15 4.78
C VAL A 602 8.11 -4.18 4.84
N ASP A 603 7.07 -4.62 5.54
CA ASP A 603 5.90 -3.83 5.92
C ASP A 603 6.05 -3.44 7.40
N ILE A 604 6.09 -2.12 7.65
CA ILE A 604 6.33 -1.52 8.95
C ILE A 604 5.11 -0.67 9.35
N GLU A 605 4.55 -0.91 10.53
CA GLU A 605 3.55 -0.01 11.11
C GLU A 605 4.24 0.96 12.09
N PHE A 606 3.97 2.26 11.94
CA PHE A 606 4.54 3.32 12.79
C PHE A 606 3.48 4.27 13.36
N LYS A 607 3.89 5.06 14.36
CA LYS A 607 3.12 6.14 14.99
C LYS A 607 4.02 7.34 15.27
N ILE A 608 3.45 8.54 15.27
CA ILE A 608 4.06 9.76 15.81
C ILE A 608 3.34 10.11 17.11
N VAL A 609 4.07 10.21 18.21
CA VAL A 609 3.48 10.28 19.56
C VAL A 609 4.07 11.42 20.39
N GLY A 610 3.19 12.11 21.13
CA GLY A 610 3.55 13.12 22.11
C GLY A 610 4.04 14.44 21.50
N GLU A 611 4.26 15.44 22.36
CA GLU A 611 4.67 16.79 21.96
C GLU A 611 6.03 16.83 21.24
N ASN A 612 6.94 15.93 21.65
CA ASN A 612 8.25 15.76 21.00
C ASN A 612 8.18 15.05 19.64
N ARG A 613 6.97 14.64 19.20
CA ARG A 613 6.70 13.94 17.93
C ARG A 613 7.62 12.74 17.72
N ASP A 614 7.69 11.89 18.75
CA ASP A 614 8.54 10.71 18.73
C ASP A 614 8.05 9.67 17.72
N LEU A 615 8.97 9.17 16.88
CA LEU A 615 8.72 8.05 15.97
C LEU A 615 8.71 6.73 16.73
N TYR A 616 7.55 6.07 16.78
CA TYR A 616 7.38 4.71 17.29
C TYR A 616 7.18 3.71 16.16
N ILE A 617 7.94 2.62 16.18
CA ILE A 617 7.71 1.46 15.31
C ILE A 617 7.03 0.37 16.12
N LYS A 618 5.82 -0.02 15.73
CA LYS A 618 4.97 -0.92 16.52
C LYS A 618 4.84 -2.33 15.94
N GLN A 619 5.20 -2.52 14.67
CA GLN A 619 5.18 -3.83 14.02
C GLN A 619 6.11 -3.82 12.80
N VAL A 620 6.67 -4.98 12.49
CA VAL A 620 7.35 -5.26 11.23
C VAL A 620 7.04 -6.68 10.78
N ARG A 621 6.90 -6.88 9.47
CA ARG A 621 6.73 -8.19 8.84
C ARG A 621 7.31 -8.20 7.42
N PRO A 622 7.57 -9.38 6.83
CA PRO A 622 7.94 -9.47 5.42
C PRO A 622 6.83 -8.92 4.52
N PHE A 623 7.19 -8.25 3.43
CA PHE A 623 6.28 -7.85 2.37
C PHE A 623 6.45 -8.78 1.17
N ASN A 624 5.43 -9.58 0.89
CA ASN A 624 5.40 -10.50 -0.26
C ASN A 624 4.65 -9.83 -1.41
N ASN A 625 5.25 -9.81 -2.61
CA ASN A 625 4.66 -9.19 -3.81
C ASN A 625 3.48 -10.00 -4.37
#